data_AF-A0A2W1J7D6-F1
#
_entry.id   AF-A0A2W1J7D6-F1
#
_cell.length_a   1.000
_cell.length_b   1.000
_cell.length_c   1.000
_cell.angle_alpha   90.00
_cell.angle_beta   90.00
_cell.angle_gamma   90.00
#
_symmetry.space_group_name_H-M   'P 1'
#
loop_
_entity.id
_entity.type
_entity.pdbx_description
1 polymer ?
#
loop_
_entity_poly.entity_id
_entity_poly.type
_entity_poly.pdbx_seq_one_letter_code
_entity_poly.pdbx_strand_id
1 'polypeptide(L)'
;MTRLDRLARSTLHLCQLAEQLNSKQVHLQVLDQSIDTADATGRLLFNVLGAIAQFETEIRAERQMDGIKNAKVRGVSFGRKNKLNQQQCSELRQRREQGELIRVLMKDYGLAKASVYRYLNDAEEGCD
;
A
#
# COMPACT_ATOMS: atom_id res chain seq x y z
N MET A 1 -0.31 30.38 -0.79
CA MET A 1 -1.06 29.22 -0.23
C MET A 1 -1.10 29.37 1.29
N THR A 2 -2.10 28.84 1.98
CA THR A 2 -2.17 28.96 3.46
C THR A 2 -1.26 27.97 4.16
N ARG A 3 -1.30 26.69 3.79
CA ARG A 3 -0.46 25.64 4.40
C ARG A 3 0.18 24.70 3.40
N LEU A 4 1.35 24.18 3.75
CA LEU A 4 2.19 23.31 2.93
C LEU A 4 1.62 21.89 2.72
N ASP A 5 0.83 21.36 3.68
CA ASP A 5 0.11 20.07 3.57
C ASP A 5 -0.93 20.04 2.43
N ARG A 6 -1.42 21.21 2.01
CA ARG A 6 -2.40 21.35 0.92
C ARG A 6 -1.75 21.37 -0.47
N LEU A 7 -0.43 21.54 -0.51
CA LEU A 7 0.33 21.65 -1.74
C LEU A 7 0.85 20.29 -2.22
N ALA A 8 1.22 19.40 -1.29
CA ALA A 8 1.80 18.12 -1.63
C ALA A 8 1.36 16.99 -0.71
N ARG A 9 1.13 15.82 -1.31
CA ARG A 9 0.71 14.59 -0.61
C ARG A 9 1.86 13.82 0.05
N SER A 10 3.10 14.21 -0.25
CA SER A 10 4.32 13.64 0.32
C SER A 10 5.45 14.64 0.18
N THR A 11 6.50 14.45 0.97
CA THR A 11 7.73 15.24 0.91
C THR A 11 8.41 15.16 -0.45
N LEU A 12 8.52 13.96 -1.03
CA LEU A 12 9.06 13.79 -2.37
C LEU A 12 8.28 14.61 -3.41
N HIS A 13 6.95 14.57 -3.34
CA HIS A 13 6.09 15.35 -4.21
C HIS A 13 6.27 16.86 -4.00
N LEU A 14 6.52 17.28 -2.76
CA LEU A 14 6.82 18.68 -2.44
C LEU A 14 8.14 19.14 -3.06
N CYS A 15 9.22 18.35 -2.95
CA CYS A 15 10.51 18.68 -3.55
C CYS A 15 10.42 18.75 -5.08
N GLN A 16 9.75 17.79 -5.70
CA GLN A 16 9.50 17.78 -7.15
C GLN A 16 8.72 19.03 -7.59
N LEU A 17 7.68 19.41 -6.84
CA LEU A 17 6.90 20.60 -7.15
C LEU A 17 7.73 21.88 -6.96
N ALA A 18 8.59 21.94 -5.95
CA ALA A 18 9.49 23.07 -5.74
C ALA A 18 10.49 23.25 -6.89
N GLU A 19 11.08 22.17 -7.41
CA GLU A 19 11.93 22.22 -8.60
C GLU A 19 11.15 22.68 -9.84
N GLN A 20 9.94 22.17 -10.03
CA GLN A 20 9.05 22.58 -11.13
C GLN A 20 8.68 24.06 -11.05
N LEU A 21 8.39 24.58 -9.86
CA LEU A 21 8.10 26.00 -9.66
C LEU A 21 9.34 26.87 -9.90
N ASN A 22 10.50 26.44 -9.43
CA ASN A 22 11.76 27.14 -9.64
C ASN A 22 12.15 27.24 -11.13
N SER A 23 12.01 26.14 -11.89
CA SER A 23 12.26 26.14 -13.35
C SER A 23 11.33 27.10 -14.11
N LYS A 24 10.16 27.40 -13.55
CA LYS A 24 9.18 28.36 -14.09
C LYS A 24 9.34 29.76 -13.50
N GLN A 25 10.36 30.00 -12.68
CA GLN A 25 10.58 31.25 -11.95
C GLN A 25 9.38 31.67 -11.08
N VAL A 26 8.66 30.69 -10.54
CA VAL A 26 7.52 30.88 -9.64
C VAL A 26 7.97 30.70 -8.20
N HIS A 27 7.67 31.67 -7.35
CA HIS A 27 7.94 31.62 -5.92
C HIS A 27 6.76 31.04 -5.15
N LEU A 28 7.05 30.19 -4.16
CA LEU A 28 6.07 29.64 -3.25
C LEU A 28 6.06 30.48 -1.98
N GLN A 29 4.92 31.11 -1.72
CA GLN A 29 4.63 31.78 -0.46
C GLN A 29 3.60 30.98 0.34
N VAL A 30 3.99 30.58 1.55
CA VAL A 30 3.12 29.85 2.49
C VAL A 30 2.83 30.73 3.68
N LEU A 31 1.58 31.20 3.76
CA LEU A 31 1.17 32.26 4.69
C LEU A 31 1.25 31.82 6.15
N ASP A 32 0.78 30.62 6.48
CA ASP A 32 0.71 30.18 7.89
C ASP A 32 2.09 29.82 8.45
N GLN A 33 3.03 29.40 7.59
CA GLN A 33 4.40 29.07 7.98
C GLN A 33 5.41 30.20 7.71
N SER A 34 4.96 31.35 7.17
CA SER A 34 5.82 32.47 6.76
C SER A 34 7.03 32.04 5.91
N ILE A 35 6.84 31.04 5.06
CA ILE A 35 7.88 30.55 4.15
C ILE A 35 7.75 31.31 2.83
N ASP A 36 8.81 31.96 2.41
CA ASP A 36 8.94 32.58 1.10
C ASP A 36 10.17 32.03 0.36
N THR A 37 9.96 31.27 -0.71
CA THR A 37 11.06 30.70 -1.50
C THR A 37 11.72 31.70 -2.45
N ALA A 38 11.32 32.98 -2.44
CA ALA A 38 12.04 34.07 -3.11
C ALA A 38 13.37 34.39 -2.45
N ASP A 39 13.47 34.25 -1.12
CA ASP A 39 14.72 34.45 -0.38
C ASP A 39 15.56 33.16 -0.23
N ALA A 40 16.88 33.31 -0.13
CA ALA A 40 17.80 32.20 0.11
C ALA A 40 17.50 31.46 1.42
N THR A 41 17.11 32.20 2.47
CA THR A 41 16.76 31.64 3.78
C THR A 41 15.50 30.79 3.70
N GLY A 42 14.47 31.26 3.00
CA GLY A 42 13.22 30.52 2.83
C GLY A 42 13.38 29.27 1.97
N ARG A 43 14.25 29.30 0.95
CA ARG A 43 14.64 28.09 0.19
C ARG A 43 15.37 27.07 1.08
N LEU A 44 16.32 27.52 1.91
CA LEU A 44 17.02 26.63 2.84
C LEU A 44 16.04 25.99 3.83
N LEU A 45 15.20 26.79 4.49
CA LEU A 45 14.21 26.31 5.45
C LEU A 45 13.24 25.31 4.81
N PHE A 46 12.78 25.61 3.59
CA PHE A 46 11.92 24.72 2.82
C PHE A 46 12.59 23.35 2.56
N ASN A 47 13.86 23.36 2.13
CA ASN A 47 14.61 22.12 1.88
C ASN A 47 14.86 21.31 3.15
N VAL A 48 15.18 21.97 4.27
CA VAL A 48 15.38 21.31 5.57
C VAL A 48 14.08 20.66 6.07
N LEU A 49 12.96 21.38 6.00
CA LEU A 49 11.65 20.83 6.35
C LEU A 49 11.27 19.64 5.46
N GLY A 50 11.61 19.73 4.17
CA GLY A 50 11.55 18.60 3.25
C GLY A 50 12.35 17.42 3.77
N ALA A 51 13.66 17.58 3.97
CA ALA A 51 14.54 16.51 4.43
C ALA A 51 14.05 15.84 5.73
N ILE A 52 13.57 16.63 6.71
CA ILE A 52 13.01 16.10 7.97
C ILE A 52 11.77 15.25 7.71
N ALA A 53 10.82 15.73 6.90
CA ALA A 53 9.60 14.99 6.63
C ALA A 53 9.86 13.69 5.85
N GLN A 54 10.87 13.67 4.98
CA GLN A 54 11.32 12.44 4.32
C GLN A 54 11.92 11.46 5.34
N PHE A 55 12.82 11.93 6.20
CA PHE A 55 13.44 11.13 7.25
C PHE A 55 12.39 10.50 8.19
N GLU A 56 11.39 11.26 8.65
CA GLU A 56 10.31 10.69 9.47
C GLU A 56 9.54 9.58 8.76
N THR A 57 9.32 9.73 7.45
CA THR A 57 8.61 8.74 6.63
C THR A 57 9.41 7.44 6.54
N GLU A 58 10.72 7.55 6.32
CA GLU A 58 11.64 6.40 6.26
C GLU A 58 11.69 5.66 7.61
N ILE A 59 11.82 6.40 8.72
CA ILE A 59 11.80 5.81 10.07
C ILE A 59 10.46 5.12 10.39
N ARG A 60 9.33 5.70 9.97
CA ARG A 60 8.01 5.04 10.12
C ARG A 60 7.94 3.74 9.33
N ALA A 61 8.45 3.73 8.10
CA ALA A 61 8.47 2.55 7.24
C ALA A 61 9.36 1.45 7.84
N GLU A 62 10.54 1.79 8.35
CA GLU A 62 11.43 0.85 9.04
C GLU A 62 10.75 0.19 10.23
N ARG A 63 10.13 1.00 11.11
CA ARG A 63 9.37 0.49 12.27
C ARG A 63 8.21 -0.39 11.86
N GLN A 64 7.50 -0.04 10.78
CA GLN A 64 6.41 -0.86 10.26
C GLN A 64 6.94 -2.22 9.78
N MET A 65 8.06 -2.25 9.05
CA MET A 65 8.67 -3.50 8.60
C MET A 65 9.07 -4.38 9.77
N ASP A 66 9.66 -3.82 10.82
CA ASP A 66 10.02 -4.59 12.01
C ASP A 66 8.78 -5.09 12.76
N GLY A 67 7.72 -4.29 12.83
CA GLY A 67 6.41 -4.73 13.31
C GLY A 67 5.86 -5.92 12.52
N ILE A 68 5.94 -5.87 11.19
CA ILE A 68 5.52 -6.96 10.30
C ILE A 68 6.38 -8.21 10.53
N LYS A 69 7.70 -8.08 10.62
CA LYS A 69 8.62 -9.20 10.92
C LYS A 69 8.24 -9.87 12.24
N ASN A 70 8.06 -9.08 13.30
CA ASN A 70 7.69 -9.60 14.62
C ASN A 70 6.33 -10.31 14.60
N ALA A 71 5.35 -9.76 13.88
CA ALA A 71 4.05 -10.39 13.72
C ALA A 71 4.11 -11.69 12.90
N LYS A 72 4.95 -11.76 11.85
CA LYS A 72 5.23 -12.99 11.12
C LYS A 72 5.85 -14.07 12.01
N VAL A 73 6.83 -13.72 12.85
CA VAL A 73 7.42 -14.64 13.84
C VAL A 73 6.37 -15.17 14.82
N ARG A 74 5.37 -14.34 15.18
CA ARG A 74 4.23 -14.74 16.02
C ARG A 74 3.15 -15.53 15.26
N GLY A 75 3.33 -15.83 13.98
CA GLY A 75 2.37 -16.57 13.16
C GLY A 75 1.13 -15.77 12.74
N VAL A 76 1.17 -14.43 12.78
CA VAL A 76 0.07 -13.62 12.28
C VAL A 76 -0.03 -13.76 10.77
N SER A 77 -1.15 -14.29 10.29
CA SER A 77 -1.46 -14.34 8.85
C SER A 77 -1.83 -12.95 8.34
N PHE A 78 -1.15 -12.53 7.28
CA PHE A 78 -1.34 -11.23 6.64
C PHE A 78 -2.08 -11.39 5.31
N GLY A 79 -2.77 -10.32 4.89
CA GLY A 79 -3.47 -10.29 3.61
C GLY A 79 -4.94 -10.70 3.71
N ARG A 80 -5.54 -10.99 2.55
CA ARG A 80 -6.97 -11.30 2.46
C ARG A 80 -7.19 -12.73 2.95
N LYS A 81 -8.06 -12.90 3.95
CA LYS A 81 -8.48 -14.22 4.42
C LYS A 81 -9.02 -15.07 3.28
N ASN A 82 -8.64 -16.35 3.27
CA ASN A 82 -9.19 -17.34 2.36
C ASN A 82 -10.71 -17.46 2.56
N LYS A 83 -11.46 -17.59 1.46
CA LYS A 83 -12.92 -17.69 1.51
C LYS A 83 -13.39 -19.10 1.91
N LEU A 84 -12.58 -20.10 1.59
CA LEU A 84 -12.82 -21.49 1.96
C LEU A 84 -11.80 -21.91 3.02
N ASN A 85 -12.23 -22.76 3.94
CA ASN A 85 -11.33 -23.47 4.86
C ASN A 85 -10.75 -24.73 4.19
N GLN A 86 -9.75 -25.35 4.81
CA GLN A 86 -9.08 -26.55 4.26
C GLN A 86 -10.06 -27.68 3.92
N GLN A 87 -11.08 -27.92 4.76
CA GLN A 87 -12.08 -28.96 4.53
C GLN A 87 -12.92 -28.68 3.27
N GLN A 88 -13.34 -27.43 3.10
CA GLN A 88 -14.07 -26.97 1.92
C GLN A 88 -13.20 -26.99 0.66
N CYS A 89 -11.90 -26.71 0.77
CA CYS A 89 -10.96 -26.86 -0.36
C CYS A 89 -10.90 -28.33 -0.81
N SER A 90 -10.78 -29.27 0.14
CA SER A 90 -10.75 -30.71 -0.16
C SER A 90 -12.07 -31.23 -0.73
N GLU A 91 -13.20 -30.80 -0.15
CA GLU A 91 -14.53 -31.16 -0.64
C GLU A 91 -14.76 -30.65 -2.06
N LEU A 92 -14.40 -29.39 -2.35
CA LEU A 92 -14.51 -28.81 -3.69
C LEU A 92 -13.70 -29.60 -4.73
N ARG A 93 -12.51 -30.09 -4.35
CA ARG A 93 -11.67 -30.94 -5.22
C ARG A 93 -12.31 -32.30 -5.46
N GLN A 94 -12.79 -32.96 -4.40
CA GLN A 94 -13.45 -34.26 -4.52
C GLN A 94 -14.71 -34.18 -5.39
N ARG A 95 -15.54 -33.14 -5.18
CA ARG A 95 -16.72 -32.88 -6.02
C ARG A 95 -16.35 -32.64 -7.48
N ARG A 96 -15.22 -31.98 -7.72
CA ARG A 96 -14.70 -31.79 -9.09
C ARG A 96 -14.26 -33.11 -9.72
N GLU A 97 -13.58 -33.99 -8.98
CA GLU A 97 -13.16 -35.32 -9.44
C GLU A 97 -14.36 -36.23 -9.75
N GLN A 98 -15.46 -36.07 -9.01
CA GLN A 98 -16.75 -36.74 -9.28
C GLN A 98 -17.46 -36.22 -10.53
N GLY A 99 -16.87 -35.26 -11.26
CA GLY A 99 -17.36 -34.76 -12.54
C GLY A 99 -18.28 -33.55 -12.43
N GLU A 100 -18.41 -32.94 -11.25
CA GLU A 100 -19.31 -31.81 -11.07
C GLU A 100 -18.85 -30.57 -11.87
N LEU A 101 -19.81 -29.87 -12.44
CA LEU A 101 -19.56 -28.70 -13.30
C LEU A 101 -19.07 -27.51 -12.47
N ILE A 102 -18.06 -26.80 -12.99
CA ILE A 102 -17.50 -25.59 -12.36
C ILE A 102 -18.58 -24.55 -12.03
N ARG A 103 -19.63 -24.44 -12.86
CA ARG A 103 -20.74 -23.51 -12.63
C ARG A 103 -21.54 -23.83 -11.35
N VAL A 104 -21.67 -25.11 -11.01
CA VAL A 104 -22.37 -25.56 -9.79
C VAL A 104 -21.51 -25.23 -8.57
N LEU A 105 -20.22 -25.58 -8.62
CA LEU A 105 -19.25 -25.24 -7.56
C LEU A 105 -19.15 -23.73 -7.31
N MET A 106 -19.17 -22.90 -8.35
CA MET A 106 -19.22 -21.45 -8.22
C MET A 106 -20.44 -20.96 -7.43
N LYS A 107 -21.61 -21.55 -7.69
CA LYS A 107 -22.87 -21.15 -7.04
C LYS A 107 -22.87 -21.59 -5.58
N ASP A 108 -22.48 -22.83 -5.31
CA ASP A 108 -22.54 -23.43 -3.97
C ASP A 108 -21.57 -22.78 -3.00
N TYR A 109 -20.36 -22.45 -3.47
CA TYR A 109 -19.32 -21.82 -2.65
C TYR A 109 -19.28 -20.28 -2.78
N GLY A 110 -20.14 -19.68 -3.60
CA GLY A 110 -20.17 -18.22 -3.81
C GLY A 110 -18.85 -17.67 -4.37
N LEU A 111 -18.19 -18.44 -5.24
CA LEU A 111 -16.88 -18.15 -5.80
C LEU A 111 -16.97 -17.73 -7.27
N ALA A 112 -16.11 -16.80 -7.66
CA ALA A 112 -15.89 -16.50 -9.07
C ALA A 112 -15.14 -17.66 -9.75
N LYS A 113 -15.32 -17.81 -11.06
CA LYS A 113 -14.67 -18.87 -11.87
C LYS A 113 -13.16 -18.96 -11.60
N ALA A 114 -12.48 -17.80 -11.60
CA ALA A 114 -11.05 -17.72 -11.33
C ALA A 114 -10.67 -18.22 -9.92
N SER A 115 -11.50 -17.95 -8.90
CA SER A 115 -11.25 -18.45 -7.54
C SER A 115 -11.42 -19.97 -7.44
N VAL A 116 -12.39 -20.54 -8.15
CA VAL A 116 -12.57 -22.01 -8.21
C VAL A 116 -11.35 -22.68 -8.84
N TYR A 117 -10.87 -22.18 -9.99
CA TYR A 117 -9.65 -22.73 -10.61
C TYR A 117 -8.41 -22.55 -9.73
N ARG A 118 -8.29 -21.44 -9.01
CA ARG A 118 -7.19 -21.24 -8.06
C ARG A 118 -7.19 -22.33 -6.98
N TYR A 119 -8.32 -22.57 -6.33
CA TYR A 119 -8.42 -23.63 -5.30
C TYR A 119 -8.20 -25.06 -5.84
N LEU A 120 -8.53 -25.30 -7.11
CA LEU A 120 -8.24 -26.57 -7.79
C LEU A 120 -6.75 -26.71 -8.17
N ASN A 121 -6.08 -25.62 -8.52
CA ASN A 121 -4.67 -25.61 -8.93
C ASN A 121 -3.70 -25.53 -7.75
N ASP A 122 -4.10 -24.99 -6.60
CA ASP A 122 -3.29 -24.91 -5.37
C ASP A 122 -3.09 -26.30 -4.71
N ALA A 123 -2.98 -27.38 -5.49
CA ALA A 123 -2.81 -28.75 -5.01
C ALA A 123 -1.40 -29.05 -4.47
N GLU A 124 -0.43 -28.17 -4.74
CA GLU A 124 0.98 -28.36 -4.36
C GLU A 124 1.40 -27.57 -3.11
N GLU A 125 0.63 -26.56 -2.67
CA GLU A 125 0.88 -25.82 -1.43
C GLU A 125 -0.44 -25.64 -0.68
N GLY A 126 -0.49 -26.02 0.60
CA GLY A 126 -1.71 -26.13 1.40
C GLY A 126 -2.63 -24.90 1.39
N CYS A 127 -3.92 -25.12 1.62
CA CYS A 127 -4.94 -24.07 1.73
C CYS A 127 -4.78 -23.35 3.10
N ASP A 128 -3.67 -22.63 3.30
CA ASP A 128 -3.42 -21.78 4.48
C ASP A 128 -3.37 -20.29 4.11
#